data_AF-A0AAW9KXU7-F1
#
_entry.id   AF-A0AAW9KXU7-F1
#
_cell.length_a   1.000
_cell.length_b   1.000
_cell.length_c   1.000
_cell.angle_alpha   90.00
_cell.angle_beta   90.00
_cell.angle_gamma   90.00
#
_symmetry.space_group_name_H-M   'P 1'
#
loop_
_entity.id
_entity.type
_entity.pdbx_description
1 polymer ?
#
loop_
_entity_poly.entity_id
_entity_poly.type
_entity_poly.pdbx_seq_one_letter_code
_entity_poly.pdbx_strand_id
1 'polypeptide(L)'
;MPSRDDIVDGERLDRIQVRIKEAHKPSNTSLSWRLTVEDQLENEFEVKIWDTHDIDIWWREGWWYVLEQGRGTRWDSGAIVLHSTTDFEVSRPDNTVNLLAIGDTHIGHENRPDSTGEPYRTARQFLSAVGYAVRYDVAAIVHAGDLFDDAPTEEDLLIAETAFTILAQHGIPLYFISGNHGVQLALDFYDELKDAEIYHLGAEGVSIAQTIELFGIDHGSPETVLSQAADITSSAGIDQQLLVVHNEIDPPRKDSGIPACRLIESSGVAFDCILAGHLHSPEAAIWSDTTIQHLGSTAAISAIGNAQYDSAWLVRVTPNDINLQRLEIG
;
A
#
# COMPACT_ATOMS: atom_id res chain seq x y z
N MET A 1 -4.22 -14.17 -23.22
CA MET A 1 -5.34 -13.27 -22.88
C MET A 1 -5.95 -12.75 -24.17
N PRO A 2 -7.29 -12.67 -24.28
CA PRO A 2 -7.94 -11.96 -25.37
C PRO A 2 -7.53 -10.49 -25.45
N SER A 3 -7.64 -9.92 -26.63
CA SER A 3 -7.31 -8.55 -27.00
C SER A 3 -8.57 -7.79 -27.44
N ARG A 4 -8.44 -6.49 -27.70
CA ARG A 4 -9.50 -5.66 -28.30
C ARG A 4 -10.03 -6.28 -29.59
N ASP A 5 -9.16 -6.91 -30.37
CA ASP A 5 -9.53 -7.44 -31.68
C ASP A 5 -10.41 -8.70 -31.58
N ASP A 6 -10.43 -9.37 -30.42
CA ASP A 6 -11.30 -10.50 -30.10
C ASP A 6 -12.72 -10.06 -29.66
N ILE A 7 -12.97 -8.75 -29.51
CA ILE A 7 -14.28 -8.22 -29.16
C ILE A 7 -15.21 -8.32 -30.38
N VAL A 8 -16.16 -9.26 -30.34
CA VAL A 8 -17.13 -9.50 -31.41
C VAL A 8 -18.42 -8.70 -31.16
N ASP A 9 -19.00 -8.14 -32.23
CA ASP A 9 -20.22 -7.35 -32.14
C ASP A 9 -21.41 -8.17 -31.62
N GLY A 10 -22.05 -7.69 -30.57
CA GLY A 10 -23.20 -8.33 -29.95
C GLY A 10 -22.89 -9.56 -29.10
N GLU A 11 -21.63 -10.00 -29.00
CA GLU A 11 -21.23 -11.17 -28.21
C GLU A 11 -20.67 -10.77 -26.85
N ARG A 12 -20.67 -11.73 -25.92
CA ARG A 12 -19.97 -11.58 -24.63
C ARG A 12 -18.52 -12.02 -24.79
N LEU A 13 -17.63 -11.20 -24.26
CA LEU A 13 -16.23 -11.51 -24.10
C LEU A 13 -16.05 -12.16 -22.72
N ASP A 14 -15.50 -13.38 -22.71
CA ASP A 14 -15.30 -14.12 -21.46
C ASP A 14 -14.40 -13.35 -20.49
N ARG A 15 -13.23 -12.90 -20.97
CA ARG A 15 -12.23 -12.20 -20.17
C ARG A 15 -11.33 -11.32 -21.04
N ILE A 16 -10.95 -10.14 -20.54
CA ILE A 16 -9.86 -9.31 -21.10
C ILE A 16 -9.12 -8.58 -19.99
N GLN A 17 -7.83 -8.42 -20.15
CA GLN A 17 -7.03 -7.61 -19.24
C GLN A 17 -6.73 -6.25 -19.89
N VAL A 18 -7.03 -5.17 -19.18
CA VAL A 18 -6.93 -3.80 -19.69
C VAL A 18 -6.24 -2.87 -18.69
N ARG A 19 -5.46 -1.91 -19.19
CA ARG A 19 -4.95 -0.78 -18.43
C ARG A 19 -5.87 0.41 -18.62
N ILE A 20 -6.29 1.04 -17.54
CA ILE A 20 -7.10 2.25 -17.62
C ILE A 20 -6.20 3.42 -18.02
N LYS A 21 -6.58 4.12 -19.08
CA LYS A 21 -5.90 5.33 -19.55
C LYS A 21 -6.55 6.57 -19.00
N GLU A 22 -7.87 6.61 -19.08
CA GLU A 22 -8.68 7.71 -18.59
C GLU A 22 -9.94 7.15 -17.95
N ALA A 23 -10.32 7.69 -16.80
CA ALA A 23 -11.55 7.31 -16.11
C ALA A 23 -12.46 8.52 -15.91
N HIS A 24 -13.55 8.59 -16.67
CA HIS A 24 -14.49 9.71 -16.63
C HIS A 24 -15.83 9.29 -16.01
N LYS A 25 -16.32 10.06 -15.04
CA LYS A 25 -17.70 9.98 -14.53
C LYS A 25 -18.59 10.99 -15.26
N PRO A 26 -19.35 10.58 -16.29
CA PRO A 26 -20.24 11.49 -17.00
C PRO A 26 -21.43 11.93 -16.14
N SER A 27 -21.73 13.23 -16.14
CA SER A 27 -22.93 13.77 -15.47
C SER A 27 -24.17 13.63 -16.35
N ASN A 28 -25.33 13.35 -15.74
CA ASN A 28 -26.64 13.27 -16.42
C ASN A 28 -26.72 12.22 -17.54
N THR A 29 -26.13 11.04 -17.32
CA THR A 29 -26.22 9.88 -18.22
C THR A 29 -26.53 8.62 -17.43
N SER A 30 -26.94 7.53 -18.09
CA SER A 30 -27.08 6.21 -17.47
C SER A 30 -25.75 5.44 -17.34
N LEU A 31 -24.62 6.15 -17.47
CA LEU A 31 -23.29 5.56 -17.29
C LEU A 31 -22.75 5.98 -15.93
N SER A 32 -22.32 4.99 -15.15
CA SER A 32 -21.51 5.21 -13.96
C SER A 32 -20.10 5.64 -14.33
N TRP A 33 -19.53 5.04 -15.38
CA TRP A 33 -18.20 5.36 -15.88
C TRP A 33 -18.09 5.21 -17.39
N ARG A 34 -17.26 6.06 -17.97
CA ARG A 34 -16.71 5.93 -19.32
C ARG A 34 -15.20 5.85 -19.20
N LEU A 35 -14.63 4.76 -19.67
CA LEU A 35 -13.21 4.47 -19.54
C LEU A 35 -12.58 4.41 -20.93
N THR A 36 -11.45 5.09 -21.08
CA THR A 36 -10.51 4.80 -22.16
C THR A 36 -9.53 3.79 -21.63
N VAL A 37 -9.37 2.66 -22.32
CA VAL A 37 -8.50 1.57 -21.87
C VAL A 37 -7.61 1.09 -23.01
N GLU A 38 -6.52 0.44 -22.66
CA GLU A 38 -5.66 -0.27 -23.61
C GLU A 38 -5.48 -1.74 -23.18
N ASP A 39 -5.41 -2.67 -24.12
CA ASP A 39 -5.11 -4.08 -23.85
C ASP A 39 -3.59 -4.34 -23.76
N GLN A 40 -3.22 -5.62 -23.59
CA GLN A 40 -1.81 -6.05 -23.52
C GLN A 40 -1.01 -5.85 -24.82
N LEU A 41 -1.69 -5.60 -25.95
CA LEU A 41 -1.08 -5.31 -27.25
C LEU A 41 -1.12 -3.80 -27.56
N GLU A 42 -1.37 -2.97 -26.55
CA GLU A 42 -1.48 -1.51 -26.63
C GLU A 42 -2.62 -1.03 -27.55
N ASN A 43 -3.62 -1.88 -27.80
CA ASN A 43 -4.80 -1.47 -28.56
C ASN A 43 -5.75 -0.69 -27.67
N GLU A 44 -6.01 0.57 -28.04
CA GLU A 44 -6.97 1.42 -27.32
C GLU A 44 -8.42 1.15 -27.74
N PHE A 45 -9.33 1.16 -26.76
CA PHE A 45 -10.78 1.11 -26.94
C PHE A 45 -11.55 1.68 -25.74
N GLU A 46 -12.86 1.82 -25.89
CA GLU A 46 -13.73 2.36 -24.85
C GLU A 46 -14.41 1.24 -24.05
N VAL A 47 -14.47 1.40 -22.73
CA VAL A 47 -15.32 0.59 -21.84
C VAL A 47 -16.39 1.46 -21.22
N LYS A 48 -17.66 1.06 -21.35
CA LYS A 48 -18.82 1.74 -20.77
C LYS A 48 -19.38 0.95 -19.61
N ILE A 49 -19.39 1.56 -18.43
CA ILE A 49 -19.99 1.00 -17.22
C ILE A 49 -21.35 1.64 -16.99
N TRP A 50 -22.42 0.84 -17.10
CA TRP A 50 -23.79 1.29 -16.87
C TRP A 50 -24.16 1.31 -15.39
N ASP A 51 -25.02 2.26 -15.01
CA ASP A 51 -25.53 2.43 -13.64
C ASP A 51 -26.39 1.26 -13.16
N THR A 52 -27.06 0.58 -14.07
CA THR A 52 -27.92 -0.57 -13.77
C THR A 52 -27.18 -1.85 -13.37
N HIS A 53 -25.85 -1.89 -13.45
CA HIS A 53 -25.06 -3.11 -13.26
C HIS A 53 -24.32 -3.19 -11.92
N ASP A 54 -24.55 -2.24 -11.00
CA ASP A 54 -24.06 -2.28 -9.60
C ASP A 54 -22.55 -2.54 -9.44
N ILE A 55 -21.74 -1.94 -10.31
CA ILE A 55 -20.27 -2.05 -10.25
C ILE A 55 -19.73 -0.90 -9.41
N ASP A 56 -19.50 -1.17 -8.12
CA ASP A 56 -18.93 -0.21 -7.17
C ASP A 56 -17.39 -0.27 -7.16
N ILE A 57 -16.80 0.15 -8.28
CA ILE A 57 -15.35 0.21 -8.43
C ILE A 57 -14.92 1.64 -8.72
N TRP A 58 -13.91 2.07 -7.96
CA TRP A 58 -13.19 3.29 -8.28
C TRP A 58 -12.03 3.01 -9.22
N TRP A 59 -12.25 3.23 -10.52
CA TRP A 59 -11.24 3.06 -11.56
C TRP A 59 -10.05 4.00 -11.37
N ARG A 60 -8.85 3.47 -11.60
CA ARG A 60 -7.57 4.18 -11.45
C ARG A 60 -6.80 4.18 -12.76
N GLU A 61 -6.47 5.36 -13.25
CA GLU A 61 -5.60 5.52 -14.42
C GLU A 61 -4.22 4.90 -14.15
N GLY A 62 -3.66 4.25 -15.17
CA GLY A 62 -2.43 3.47 -15.09
C GLY A 62 -2.59 2.07 -14.50
N TRP A 63 -3.74 1.73 -13.90
CA TRP A 63 -3.93 0.42 -13.28
C TRP A 63 -4.48 -0.60 -14.26
N TRP A 64 -4.06 -1.85 -14.04
CA TRP A 64 -4.55 -2.99 -14.78
C TRP A 64 -5.74 -3.61 -14.06
N TYR A 65 -6.72 -4.04 -14.85
CA TYR A 65 -7.92 -4.74 -14.41
C TYR A 65 -8.19 -5.89 -15.36
N VAL A 66 -8.84 -6.92 -14.84
CA VAL A 66 -9.42 -8.01 -15.60
C VAL A 66 -10.92 -7.76 -15.65
N LEU A 67 -11.47 -7.73 -16.86
CA LEU A 67 -12.88 -7.51 -17.13
C LEU A 67 -13.46 -8.79 -17.70
N GLU A 68 -14.58 -9.25 -17.16
CA GLU A 68 -15.23 -10.48 -17.58
C GLU A 68 -16.69 -10.23 -17.95
N GLN A 69 -17.22 -11.03 -18.89
CA GLN A 69 -18.62 -10.97 -19.32
C GLN A 69 -19.08 -9.62 -19.89
N GLY A 70 -18.14 -8.83 -20.44
CA GLY A 70 -18.46 -7.60 -21.16
C GLY A 70 -19.07 -7.88 -22.53
N ARG A 71 -20.01 -7.05 -22.99
CA ARG A 71 -20.63 -7.19 -24.32
C ARG A 71 -19.95 -6.27 -25.33
N GLY A 72 -19.48 -6.85 -26.43
CA GLY A 72 -18.85 -6.11 -27.51
C GLY A 72 -19.83 -5.37 -28.41
N THR A 73 -19.43 -4.18 -28.85
CA THR A 73 -20.07 -3.44 -29.94
C THR A 73 -18.99 -3.00 -30.94
N ARG A 74 -19.19 -3.27 -32.22
CA ARG A 74 -18.35 -2.76 -33.30
C ARG A 74 -19.15 -1.86 -34.23
N TRP A 75 -18.67 -0.64 -34.44
CA TRP A 75 -19.29 0.33 -35.33
C TRP A 75 -18.63 0.31 -36.71
N ASP A 76 -19.37 0.68 -37.76
CA ASP A 76 -18.83 0.82 -39.13
C ASP A 76 -17.66 1.81 -39.23
N SER A 77 -17.54 2.73 -38.26
CA SER A 77 -16.40 3.66 -38.14
C SER A 77 -15.10 2.98 -37.69
N GLY A 78 -15.15 1.71 -37.31
CA GLY A 78 -14.04 0.97 -36.70
C GLY A 78 -13.94 1.12 -35.19
N ALA A 79 -14.81 1.92 -34.56
CA ALA A 79 -14.83 2.05 -33.10
C ALA A 79 -15.29 0.75 -32.44
N ILE A 80 -14.53 0.30 -31.44
CA ILE A 80 -14.83 -0.87 -30.62
C ILE A 80 -15.16 -0.40 -29.22
N VAL A 81 -16.27 -0.87 -28.67
CA VAL A 81 -16.72 -0.54 -27.32
C VAL A 81 -17.08 -1.82 -26.58
N LEU A 82 -16.59 -1.96 -25.35
CA LEU A 82 -17.03 -3.00 -24.43
C LEU A 82 -18.03 -2.39 -23.45
N HIS A 83 -19.19 -3.01 -23.30
CA HIS A 83 -20.21 -2.59 -22.36
C HIS A 83 -20.25 -3.52 -21.16
N SER A 84 -20.37 -2.97 -19.94
CA SER A 84 -20.73 -3.80 -18.80
C SER A 84 -22.11 -4.44 -19.03
N THR A 85 -22.32 -5.57 -18.39
CA THR A 85 -23.56 -6.35 -18.37
C THR A 85 -23.96 -6.62 -16.92
N THR A 86 -25.09 -7.26 -16.69
CA THR A 86 -25.53 -7.67 -15.35
C THR A 86 -24.62 -8.70 -14.69
N ASP A 87 -23.83 -9.43 -15.48
CA ASP A 87 -22.91 -10.47 -14.99
C ASP A 87 -21.46 -10.00 -15.12
N PHE A 88 -21.23 -8.69 -15.28
CA PHE A 88 -19.91 -8.13 -15.50
C PHE A 88 -19.10 -8.16 -14.22
N GLU A 89 -18.01 -8.91 -14.26
CA GLU A 89 -17.10 -9.05 -13.15
C GLU A 89 -15.82 -8.28 -13.44
N VAL A 90 -15.24 -7.72 -12.38
CA VAL A 90 -14.00 -6.97 -12.44
C VAL A 90 -13.10 -7.44 -11.32
N SER A 91 -11.88 -7.79 -11.68
CA SER A 91 -10.85 -8.20 -10.72
C SER A 91 -9.52 -7.52 -11.05
N ARG A 92 -8.55 -7.64 -10.14
CA ARG A 92 -7.16 -7.28 -10.43
C ARG A 92 -6.51 -8.42 -11.21
N PRO A 93 -5.47 -8.15 -12.03
CA PRO A 93 -4.66 -9.21 -12.59
C PRO A 93 -4.15 -10.13 -11.48
N ASP A 94 -4.10 -11.42 -11.79
CA ASP A 94 -3.53 -12.43 -10.90
C ASP A 94 -2.12 -11.99 -10.48
N ASN A 95 -1.73 -12.31 -9.24
CA ASN A 95 -0.44 -11.93 -8.65
C ASN A 95 -0.15 -10.42 -8.62
N THR A 96 -1.20 -9.58 -8.56
CA THR A 96 -1.04 -8.16 -8.23
C THR A 96 -1.40 -7.95 -6.77
N VAL A 97 -0.45 -7.49 -5.96
CA VAL A 97 -0.67 -7.17 -4.54
C VAL A 97 -0.53 -5.66 -4.36
N ASN A 98 -1.54 -5.03 -3.75
CA ASN A 98 -1.41 -3.64 -3.31
C ASN A 98 -1.29 -3.64 -1.79
N LEU A 99 -0.32 -2.90 -1.26
CA LEU A 99 -0.13 -2.68 0.16
C LEU A 99 -0.25 -1.19 0.44
N LEU A 100 -0.70 -0.83 1.64
CA LEU A 100 -0.51 0.52 2.16
C LEU A 100 0.64 0.50 3.16
N ALA A 101 1.76 1.13 2.82
CA ALA A 101 2.88 1.29 3.72
C ALA A 101 2.83 2.65 4.42
N ILE A 102 2.93 2.61 5.75
CA ILE A 102 2.95 3.77 6.66
C ILE A 102 3.97 3.52 7.76
N GLY A 103 4.40 4.58 8.44
CA GLY A 103 5.30 4.50 9.58
C GLY A 103 5.21 5.78 10.40
N ASP A 104 5.83 5.77 11.57
CA ASP A 104 6.05 6.97 12.39
C ASP A 104 4.73 7.73 12.62
N THR A 105 3.67 6.98 12.93
CA THR A 105 2.33 7.54 13.09
C THR A 105 2.23 8.40 14.35
N HIS A 106 2.93 8.00 15.42
CA HIS A 106 3.04 8.72 16.67
C HIS A 106 1.69 9.22 17.20
N ILE A 107 0.69 8.33 17.28
CA ILE A 107 -0.61 8.67 17.86
C ILE A 107 -0.41 9.24 19.27
N GLY A 108 -0.88 10.47 19.47
CA GLY A 108 -0.73 11.21 20.72
C GLY A 108 0.45 12.18 20.78
N HIS A 109 1.22 12.34 19.70
CA HIS A 109 2.38 13.26 19.66
C HIS A 109 2.05 14.68 20.13
N GLU A 110 0.91 15.22 19.68
CA GLU A 110 0.45 16.57 20.01
C GLU A 110 0.16 16.79 21.50
N ASN A 111 0.01 15.71 22.28
CA ASN A 111 -0.33 15.76 23.71
C ASN A 111 0.92 15.79 24.61
N ARG A 112 2.13 15.72 24.04
CA ARG A 112 3.36 15.85 24.82
C ARG A 112 3.38 17.19 25.58
N PRO A 113 3.91 17.24 26.82
CA PRO A 113 3.91 18.47 27.62
C PRO A 113 4.63 19.66 26.98
N ASP A 114 5.59 19.40 26.10
CA ASP A 114 6.39 20.38 25.37
C ASP A 114 5.86 20.69 23.95
N SER A 115 4.76 20.05 23.55
CA SER A 115 4.08 20.33 22.29
C SER A 115 3.51 21.76 22.30
N THR A 116 3.81 22.53 21.25
CA THR A 116 3.30 23.89 21.08
C THR A 116 2.81 24.10 19.64
N GLY A 117 1.76 24.90 19.47
CA GLY A 117 1.16 25.17 18.16
C GLY A 117 -0.17 24.45 17.95
N GLU A 118 -0.61 24.37 16.69
CA GLU A 118 -1.81 23.63 16.31
C GLU A 118 -1.55 22.12 16.41
N PRO A 119 -2.53 21.31 16.88
CA PRO A 119 -2.35 19.88 17.03
C PRO A 119 -2.23 19.20 15.66
N TYR A 120 -1.31 18.23 15.57
CA TYR A 120 -1.07 17.43 14.37
C TYR A 120 -2.23 16.49 14.01
N ARG A 121 -3.11 16.15 14.97
CA ARG A 121 -4.25 15.25 14.81
C ARG A 121 -3.82 13.85 14.36
N THR A 122 -2.78 13.32 14.98
CA THR A 122 -2.10 12.07 14.59
C THR A 122 -3.06 10.88 14.49
N ALA A 123 -3.94 10.70 15.47
CA ALA A 123 -4.96 9.65 15.43
C ALA A 123 -5.90 9.77 14.21
N ARG A 124 -6.27 11.00 13.83
CA ARG A 124 -7.15 11.24 12.66
C ARG A 124 -6.41 11.07 11.34
N GLN A 125 -5.12 11.36 11.30
CA GLN A 125 -4.30 11.07 10.12
C GLN A 125 -4.14 9.56 9.91
N PHE A 126 -3.94 8.79 10.98
CA PHE A 126 -3.98 7.33 10.92
C PHE A 126 -5.32 6.81 10.39
N LEU A 127 -6.44 7.31 10.92
CA LEU A 127 -7.77 6.94 10.45
C LEU A 127 -7.98 7.29 8.96
N SER A 128 -7.44 8.43 8.51
CA SER A 128 -7.49 8.84 7.11
C SER A 128 -6.66 7.92 6.21
N ALA A 129 -5.49 7.47 6.67
CA ALA A 129 -4.68 6.46 5.99
C ALA A 129 -5.44 5.12 5.86
N VAL A 130 -6.13 4.68 6.91
CA VAL A 130 -7.02 3.50 6.86
C VAL A 130 -8.15 3.68 5.84
N GLY A 131 -8.73 4.87 5.74
CA GLY A 131 -9.69 5.20 4.69
C GLY A 131 -9.13 5.00 3.27
N TYR A 132 -7.84 5.31 3.06
CA TYR A 132 -7.16 5.01 1.80
C TYR A 132 -6.91 3.51 1.60
N ALA A 133 -6.55 2.76 2.64
CA ALA A 133 -6.40 1.30 2.56
C ALA A 133 -7.69 0.63 2.03
N VAL A 134 -8.83 0.99 2.62
CA VAL A 134 -10.16 0.52 2.17
C VAL A 134 -10.45 0.99 0.74
N ARG A 135 -10.22 2.28 0.45
CA ARG A 135 -10.48 2.86 -0.87
C ARG A 135 -9.67 2.23 -2.00
N TYR A 136 -8.45 1.76 -1.71
CA TYR A 136 -7.56 1.13 -2.68
C TYR A 136 -7.66 -0.39 -2.69
N ASP A 137 -8.48 -0.98 -1.81
CA ASP A 137 -8.65 -2.42 -1.67
C ASP A 137 -7.28 -3.10 -1.53
N VAL A 138 -6.50 -2.63 -0.56
CA VAL A 138 -5.16 -3.15 -0.30
C VAL A 138 -5.24 -4.52 0.37
N ALA A 139 -4.33 -5.41 0.01
CA ALA A 139 -4.22 -6.73 0.60
C ALA A 139 -3.78 -6.68 2.07
N ALA A 140 -3.04 -5.62 2.46
CA ALA A 140 -2.65 -5.37 3.84
C ALA A 140 -2.15 -3.94 4.05
N ILE A 141 -2.13 -3.52 5.32
CA ILE A 141 -1.32 -2.39 5.78
C ILE A 141 0.03 -2.92 6.29
N VAL A 142 1.12 -2.23 5.95
CA VAL A 142 2.46 -2.45 6.51
C VAL A 142 2.85 -1.22 7.32
N HIS A 143 2.98 -1.38 8.64
CA HIS A 143 3.36 -0.31 9.57
C HIS A 143 4.82 -0.46 10.01
N ALA A 144 5.67 0.45 9.56
CA ALA A 144 7.11 0.42 9.81
C ALA A 144 7.49 0.96 11.20
N GLY A 145 6.75 0.65 12.26
CA GLY A 145 7.04 1.08 13.64
C GLY A 145 6.50 2.46 14.04
N ASP A 146 6.50 2.72 15.35
CA ASP A 146 6.00 3.95 16.01
C ASP A 146 4.53 4.26 15.75
N LEU A 147 3.63 3.30 16.07
CA LEU A 147 2.19 3.55 16.03
C LEU A 147 1.78 4.62 17.06
N PHE A 148 2.22 4.46 18.31
CA PHE A 148 1.92 5.38 19.40
C PHE A 148 3.13 6.23 19.78
N ASP A 149 2.84 7.44 20.22
CA ASP A 149 3.76 8.25 21.01
C ASP A 149 3.62 7.92 22.51
N ASP A 150 4.30 8.65 23.39
CA ASP A 150 4.33 8.42 24.84
C ASP A 150 3.10 9.00 25.58
N ALA A 151 2.24 9.77 24.91
CA ALA A 151 1.13 10.50 25.54
C ALA A 151 -0.24 10.46 24.80
N PRO A 152 -0.69 9.34 24.19
CA PRO A 152 -2.04 9.29 23.62
C PRO A 152 -3.11 9.47 24.69
N THR A 153 -4.15 10.23 24.35
CA THR A 153 -5.34 10.38 25.19
C THR A 153 -6.32 9.23 24.98
N GLU A 154 -7.33 9.13 25.83
CA GLU A 154 -8.45 8.18 25.67
C GLU A 154 -9.21 8.41 24.35
N GLU A 155 -9.31 9.67 23.87
CA GLU A 155 -9.89 9.98 22.56
C GLU A 155 -9.03 9.43 21.42
N ASP A 156 -7.69 9.56 21.52
CA ASP A 156 -6.77 9.04 20.50
C ASP A 156 -6.85 7.52 20.38
N LEU A 157 -6.92 6.82 21.51
CA LEU A 157 -7.10 5.36 21.55
C LEU A 157 -8.42 4.96 20.91
N LEU A 158 -9.53 5.64 21.20
CA LEU A 158 -10.83 5.35 20.59
C LEU A 158 -10.85 5.58 19.07
N ILE A 159 -10.13 6.59 18.58
CA ILE A 159 -9.98 6.82 17.14
C ILE A 159 -9.14 5.70 16.51
N ALA A 160 -8.07 5.26 17.17
CA ALA A 160 -7.28 4.12 16.71
C ALA A 160 -8.12 2.84 16.66
N GLU A 161 -8.90 2.53 17.71
CA GLU A 161 -9.82 1.39 17.75
C GLU A 161 -10.84 1.43 16.60
N THR A 162 -11.35 2.62 16.30
CA THR A 162 -12.26 2.82 15.16
C THR A 162 -11.57 2.47 13.83
N ALA A 163 -10.30 2.86 13.66
CA ALA A 163 -9.52 2.53 12.48
C ALA A 163 -9.33 1.01 12.34
N PHE A 164 -8.96 0.31 13.42
CA PHE A 164 -8.84 -1.16 13.41
C PHE A 164 -10.18 -1.88 13.22
N THR A 165 -11.28 -1.34 13.74
CA THR A 165 -12.63 -1.86 13.50
C THR A 165 -13.00 -1.81 12.02
N ILE A 166 -12.64 -0.72 11.33
CA ILE A 166 -12.83 -0.58 9.88
C ILE A 166 -11.99 -1.62 9.14
N LEU A 167 -10.72 -1.80 9.51
CA LEU A 167 -9.86 -2.81 8.90
C LEU A 167 -10.44 -4.23 9.04
N ALA A 168 -10.91 -4.59 10.23
CA ALA A 168 -11.54 -5.89 10.48
C ALA A 168 -12.81 -6.09 9.64
N GLN A 169 -13.66 -5.06 9.51
CA GLN A 169 -14.87 -5.11 8.67
C GLN A 169 -14.57 -5.33 7.18
N HIS A 170 -13.40 -4.87 6.72
CA HIS A 170 -12.95 -5.01 5.34
C HIS A 170 -11.98 -6.18 5.13
N GLY A 171 -11.64 -6.94 6.17
CA GLY A 171 -10.70 -8.06 6.08
C GLY A 171 -9.29 -7.65 5.67
N ILE A 172 -8.84 -6.45 6.06
CA ILE A 172 -7.52 -5.93 5.73
C ILE A 172 -6.59 -6.13 6.94
N PRO A 173 -5.63 -7.08 6.90
CA PRO A 173 -4.69 -7.29 7.99
C PRO A 173 -3.66 -6.16 8.10
N LEU A 174 -3.12 -5.97 9.30
CA LEU A 174 -2.00 -5.08 9.58
C LEU A 174 -0.75 -5.89 9.95
N TYR A 175 0.31 -5.69 9.18
CA TYR A 175 1.64 -6.20 9.45
C TYR A 175 2.49 -5.09 10.06
N PHE A 176 3.14 -5.32 11.20
CA PHE A 176 3.93 -4.28 11.87
C PHE A 176 5.31 -4.77 12.31
N ILE A 177 6.22 -3.82 12.42
CA ILE A 177 7.43 -3.94 13.25
C ILE A 177 7.35 -2.93 14.39
N SER A 178 8.17 -3.13 15.42
CA SER A 178 8.30 -2.19 16.54
C SER A 178 9.30 -1.09 16.20
N GLY A 179 8.92 0.16 16.50
CA GLY A 179 9.85 1.28 16.43
C GLY A 179 10.52 1.55 17.79
N ASN A 180 10.81 2.81 18.10
CA ASN A 180 11.44 3.21 19.36
C ASN A 180 10.51 3.97 20.32
N HIS A 181 9.27 4.28 19.92
CA HIS A 181 8.26 4.95 20.74
C HIS A 181 7.02 4.08 20.98
N GLY A 182 6.41 4.23 22.16
CA GLY A 182 5.12 3.61 22.48
C GLY A 182 5.05 2.09 22.34
N VAL A 183 6.18 1.36 22.30
CA VAL A 183 6.23 -0.06 21.91
C VAL A 183 5.33 -0.93 22.80
N GLN A 184 5.48 -0.86 24.12
CA GLN A 184 4.65 -1.67 25.02
C GLN A 184 3.16 -1.29 24.93
N LEU A 185 2.88 0.01 24.79
CA LEU A 185 1.51 0.48 24.63
C LEU A 185 0.87 -0.05 23.34
N ALA A 186 1.62 -0.06 22.23
CA ALA A 186 1.15 -0.63 20.97
C ALA A 186 0.86 -2.13 21.10
N LEU A 187 1.74 -2.89 21.75
CA LEU A 187 1.55 -4.33 21.95
C LEU A 187 0.34 -4.62 22.84
N ASP A 188 0.20 -3.92 23.97
CA ASP A 188 -0.96 -4.06 24.86
C ASP A 188 -2.26 -3.70 24.12
N PHE A 189 -2.24 -2.63 23.31
CA PHE A 189 -3.37 -2.22 22.49
C PHE A 189 -3.74 -3.27 21.43
N TYR A 190 -2.75 -3.83 20.71
CA TYR A 190 -3.00 -4.90 19.74
C TYR A 190 -3.58 -6.16 20.40
N ASP A 191 -3.11 -6.51 21.60
CA ASP A 191 -3.62 -7.66 22.36
C ASP A 191 -5.09 -7.50 22.74
N GLU A 192 -5.61 -6.28 22.87
CA GLU A 192 -7.02 -6.01 23.17
C GLU A 192 -7.94 -6.14 21.94
N LEU A 193 -7.42 -6.00 20.73
CA LEU A 193 -8.16 -6.01 19.46
C LEU A 193 -8.43 -7.43 18.93
N LYS A 194 -9.33 -8.17 19.56
CA LYS A 194 -9.58 -9.60 19.26
C LYS A 194 -10.09 -9.92 17.86
N ASP A 195 -10.79 -8.99 17.22
CA ASP A 195 -11.36 -9.18 15.88
C ASP A 195 -10.45 -8.68 14.75
N ALA A 196 -9.32 -8.04 15.08
CA ALA A 196 -8.38 -7.50 14.10
C ALA A 196 -7.29 -8.52 13.78
N GLU A 197 -6.95 -8.64 12.49
CA GLU A 197 -5.82 -9.44 12.03
C GLU A 197 -4.54 -8.61 12.09
N ILE A 198 -3.77 -8.77 13.15
CA ILE A 198 -2.55 -8.00 13.42
C ILE A 198 -1.38 -8.96 13.60
N TYR A 199 -0.32 -8.76 12.83
CA TYR A 199 0.81 -9.68 12.77
C TYR A 199 2.14 -8.91 12.88
N HIS A 200 2.99 -9.32 13.81
CA HIS A 200 4.36 -8.82 13.89
C HIS A 200 5.21 -9.46 12.79
N LEU A 201 5.90 -8.63 12.01
CA LEU A 201 6.83 -9.08 10.98
C LEU A 201 8.21 -9.36 11.60
N GLY A 202 8.78 -10.50 11.21
CA GLY A 202 10.12 -10.90 11.64
C GLY A 202 10.90 -11.55 10.51
N ALA A 203 11.91 -12.33 10.90
CA ALA A 203 12.88 -12.92 10.01
C ALA A 203 12.33 -14.03 9.08
N GLU A 204 11.31 -14.76 9.52
CA GLU A 204 10.70 -15.87 8.76
C GLU A 204 9.87 -15.41 7.56
N GLY A 205 9.54 -14.12 7.49
CA GLY A 205 8.76 -13.54 6.41
C GLY A 205 7.28 -13.94 6.39
N VAL A 206 6.48 -13.17 5.66
CA VAL A 206 5.08 -13.50 5.35
C VAL A 206 4.84 -13.35 3.85
N SER A 207 4.41 -14.44 3.20
CA SER A 207 4.11 -14.46 1.77
C SER A 207 2.67 -14.07 1.48
N ILE A 208 2.45 -13.16 0.52
CA ILE A 208 1.14 -12.74 0.03
C ILE A 208 1.01 -13.06 -1.46
N ALA A 209 -0.02 -13.85 -1.81
CA ALA A 209 -0.38 -14.22 -3.18
C ALA A 209 0.77 -14.80 -4.05
N GLN A 210 1.77 -15.44 -3.42
CA GLN A 210 3.03 -15.88 -4.05
C GLN A 210 3.81 -14.78 -4.78
N THR A 211 3.38 -13.53 -4.64
CA THR A 211 3.93 -12.39 -5.38
C THR A 211 4.99 -11.69 -4.54
N ILE A 212 4.73 -11.52 -3.24
CA ILE A 212 5.62 -10.77 -2.34
C ILE A 212 5.81 -11.51 -1.02
N GLU A 213 7.03 -11.48 -0.51
CA GLU A 213 7.38 -11.88 0.84
C GLU A 213 7.80 -10.65 1.66
N LEU A 214 7.18 -10.47 2.83
CA LEU A 214 7.38 -9.34 3.73
C LEU A 214 8.23 -9.77 4.92
N PHE A 215 9.38 -9.15 5.13
CA PHE A 215 10.23 -9.36 6.31
C PHE A 215 10.21 -8.14 7.23
N GLY A 216 10.48 -8.36 8.51
CA GLY A 216 10.54 -7.29 9.51
C GLY A 216 11.81 -7.31 10.34
N ILE A 217 12.35 -6.13 10.62
CA ILE A 217 13.39 -5.89 11.61
C ILE A 217 12.95 -4.76 12.53
N ASP A 218 12.81 -5.06 13.82
CA ASP A 218 12.49 -4.06 14.84
C ASP A 218 13.63 -3.07 15.02
N HIS A 219 13.30 -1.85 15.45
CA HIS A 219 14.29 -0.82 15.77
C HIS A 219 15.37 -1.34 16.74
N GLY A 220 16.62 -1.07 16.42
CA GLY A 220 17.72 -1.38 17.32
C GLY A 220 19.01 -0.66 16.99
N SER A 221 20.06 -0.99 17.75
CA SER A 221 21.43 -0.59 17.39
C SER A 221 21.83 -1.22 16.05
N PRO A 222 22.81 -0.67 15.31
CA PRO A 222 23.29 -1.28 14.08
C PRO A 222 23.67 -2.76 14.22
N GLU A 223 24.27 -3.14 15.35
CA GLU A 223 24.64 -4.53 15.64
C GLU A 223 23.41 -5.43 15.82
N THR A 224 22.39 -4.93 16.53
CA THR A 224 21.12 -5.63 16.73
C THR A 224 20.37 -5.81 15.41
N VAL A 225 20.31 -4.77 14.58
CA VAL A 225 19.62 -4.79 13.28
C VAL A 225 20.31 -5.77 12.33
N LEU A 226 21.65 -5.74 12.25
CA LEU A 226 22.39 -6.69 11.42
C LEU A 226 22.30 -8.13 11.93
N SER A 227 22.20 -8.33 13.25
CA SER A 227 21.95 -9.66 13.82
C SER A 227 20.57 -10.18 13.43
N GLN A 228 19.52 -9.36 13.55
CA GLN A 228 18.16 -9.73 13.12
C GLN A 228 18.12 -10.01 11.61
N ALA A 229 18.80 -9.20 10.80
CA ALA A 229 18.90 -9.42 9.36
C ALA A 229 19.52 -10.78 9.05
N ALA A 230 20.53 -11.21 9.80
CA ALA A 230 21.20 -12.50 9.60
C ALA A 230 20.32 -13.73 9.89
N ASP A 231 19.21 -13.55 10.60
CA ASP A 231 18.24 -14.61 10.87
C ASP A 231 17.20 -14.76 9.75
N ILE A 232 17.19 -13.87 8.74
CA ILE A 232 16.18 -13.86 7.66
C ILE A 232 16.25 -15.12 6.82
N THR A 233 15.08 -15.69 6.54
CA THR A 233 14.88 -16.92 5.75
C THR A 233 13.84 -16.67 4.66
N SER A 234 14.26 -16.49 3.41
CA SER A 234 13.34 -16.31 2.28
C SER A 234 12.77 -17.63 1.75
N SER A 235 11.50 -17.62 1.37
CA SER A 235 10.83 -18.72 0.69
C SER A 235 11.25 -18.81 -0.77
N ALA A 236 11.47 -20.04 -1.27
CA ALA A 236 11.76 -20.26 -2.68
C ALA A 236 10.49 -20.05 -3.54
N GLY A 237 10.63 -19.33 -4.65
CA GLY A 237 9.57 -19.18 -5.65
C GLY A 237 8.57 -18.05 -5.38
N ILE A 238 8.91 -17.11 -4.49
CA ILE A 238 8.19 -15.84 -4.36
C ILE A 238 8.85 -14.79 -5.26
N ASP A 239 8.03 -14.08 -6.03
CA ASP A 239 8.52 -13.20 -7.09
C ASP A 239 9.28 -11.96 -6.58
N GLN A 240 8.85 -11.39 -5.45
CA GLN A 240 9.37 -10.14 -4.90
C GLN A 240 9.66 -10.24 -3.40
N GLN A 241 10.71 -9.56 -2.95
CA GLN A 241 11.21 -9.61 -1.57
C GLN A 241 11.25 -8.19 -0.99
N LEU A 242 10.49 -7.95 0.09
CA LEU A 242 10.40 -6.62 0.73
C LEU A 242 10.78 -6.69 2.20
N LEU A 243 11.72 -5.84 2.60
CA LEU A 243 12.12 -5.69 4.01
C LEU A 243 11.50 -4.43 4.61
N VAL A 244 10.94 -4.56 5.81
CA VAL A 244 10.49 -3.44 6.65
C VAL A 244 11.45 -3.29 7.82
N VAL A 245 11.97 -2.10 8.06
CA VAL A 245 12.94 -1.82 9.13
C VAL A 245 12.68 -0.46 9.78
N HIS A 246 12.85 -0.33 11.08
CA HIS A 246 12.68 0.96 11.77
C HIS A 246 14.04 1.56 12.17
N ASN A 247 14.81 2.02 11.17
CA ASN A 247 16.09 2.70 11.35
C ASN A 247 16.40 3.60 10.14
N GLU A 248 17.28 4.59 10.32
CA GLU A 248 17.89 5.31 9.19
C GLU A 248 18.83 4.37 8.40
N ILE A 249 18.70 4.36 7.06
CA ILE A 249 19.45 3.47 6.16
C ILE A 249 20.33 4.31 5.23
N ASP A 250 21.60 3.89 5.05
CA ASP A 250 22.53 4.48 4.08
C ASP A 250 22.55 3.68 2.77
N PRO A 251 22.24 4.26 1.60
CA PRO A 251 21.69 5.61 1.37
C PRO A 251 20.18 5.72 1.63
N PRO A 252 19.60 6.94 1.73
CA PRO A 252 20.23 8.26 1.56
C PRO A 252 20.91 8.83 2.82
N ARG A 253 20.71 8.20 3.99
CA ARG A 253 21.20 8.71 5.28
C ARG A 253 22.63 8.27 5.56
N LYS A 254 23.58 9.09 5.10
CA LYS A 254 24.99 8.93 5.45
C LYS A 254 25.16 8.94 6.97
N ASP A 255 26.08 8.11 7.44
CA ASP A 255 26.43 7.98 8.87
C ASP A 255 25.33 7.37 9.76
N SER A 256 24.26 6.79 9.20
CA SER A 256 23.22 6.09 9.99
C SER A 256 23.76 4.86 10.75
N GLY A 257 24.94 4.37 10.36
CA GLY A 257 25.54 3.15 10.89
C GLY A 257 24.97 1.86 10.29
N ILE A 258 23.92 1.94 9.47
CA ILE A 258 23.24 0.79 8.85
C ILE A 258 23.22 0.98 7.32
N PRO A 259 24.31 0.60 6.63
CA PRO A 259 24.32 0.65 5.18
C PRO A 259 23.52 -0.50 4.57
N ALA A 260 22.76 -0.20 3.52
CA ALA A 260 21.90 -1.16 2.83
C ALA A 260 22.68 -2.39 2.33
N CYS A 261 23.92 -2.20 1.86
CA CYS A 261 24.77 -3.32 1.46
C CYS A 261 24.99 -4.31 2.60
N ARG A 262 25.13 -3.85 3.85
CA ARG A 262 25.35 -4.74 5.00
C ARG A 262 24.07 -5.43 5.43
N LEU A 263 22.90 -4.80 5.29
CA LEU A 263 21.62 -5.48 5.52
C LEU A 263 21.43 -6.63 4.54
N ILE A 264 21.62 -6.37 3.24
CA ILE A 264 21.51 -7.36 2.16
C ILE A 264 22.56 -8.47 2.31
N GLU A 265 23.82 -8.12 2.61
CA GLU A 265 24.88 -9.10 2.84
C GLU A 265 24.61 -9.97 4.07
N SER A 266 24.05 -9.38 5.13
CA SER A 266 23.76 -10.12 6.38
C SER A 266 22.57 -11.05 6.19
N SER A 267 21.50 -10.61 5.52
CA SER A 267 20.33 -11.44 5.26
C SER A 267 20.57 -12.54 4.21
N GLY A 268 21.48 -12.31 3.28
CA GLY A 268 21.64 -13.18 2.11
C GLY A 268 20.46 -13.14 1.14
N VAL A 269 19.51 -12.21 1.35
CA VAL A 269 18.33 -12.00 0.50
C VAL A 269 18.53 -10.75 -0.34
N ALA A 270 18.30 -10.86 -1.64
CA ALA A 270 18.23 -9.73 -2.54
C ALA A 270 16.83 -9.11 -2.42
N PHE A 271 16.71 -8.01 -1.66
CA PHE A 271 15.46 -7.29 -1.54
C PHE A 271 15.21 -6.41 -2.77
N ASP A 272 13.99 -6.42 -3.29
CA ASP A 272 13.55 -5.48 -4.33
C ASP A 272 13.21 -4.11 -3.71
N CYS A 273 12.74 -4.12 -2.46
CA CYS A 273 12.39 -2.91 -1.73
C CYS A 273 12.71 -3.01 -0.23
N ILE A 274 13.22 -1.91 0.35
CA ILE A 274 13.38 -1.70 1.78
C ILE A 274 12.51 -0.50 2.17
N LEU A 275 11.50 -0.74 3.00
CA LEU A 275 10.67 0.29 3.60
C LEU A 275 11.20 0.62 4.99
N ALA A 276 11.62 1.86 5.20
CA ALA A 276 12.26 2.29 6.43
C ALA A 276 11.39 3.31 7.21
N GLY A 277 11.19 3.06 8.50
CA GLY A 277 10.66 4.03 9.47
C GLY A 277 11.76 4.89 10.09
N HIS A 278 11.49 5.48 11.26
CA HIS A 278 12.36 6.31 12.10
C HIS A 278 12.60 7.73 11.57
N LEU A 279 12.63 7.88 10.25
CA LEU A 279 12.78 9.16 9.61
C LEU A 279 11.42 9.74 9.23
N HIS A 280 11.00 10.79 9.94
CA HIS A 280 9.67 11.39 9.75
C HIS A 280 9.50 12.16 8.42
N SER A 281 10.59 12.47 7.73
CA SER A 281 10.55 13.06 6.38
C SER A 281 10.87 12.00 5.34
N PRO A 282 10.03 11.84 4.30
CA PRO A 282 10.25 10.80 3.31
C PRO A 282 11.48 11.12 2.46
N GLU A 283 12.34 10.12 2.30
CA GLU A 283 13.52 10.16 1.46
C GLU A 283 13.67 8.83 0.74
N ALA A 284 14.29 8.85 -0.45
CA ALA A 284 14.47 7.66 -1.25
C ALA A 284 15.88 7.58 -1.82
N ALA A 285 16.36 6.36 -1.97
CA ALA A 285 17.59 6.04 -2.67
C ALA A 285 17.46 4.70 -3.38
N ILE A 286 18.40 4.41 -4.27
CA ILE A 286 18.53 3.09 -4.91
C ILE A 286 19.93 2.56 -4.60
N TRP A 287 20.00 1.30 -4.18
CA TRP A 287 21.25 0.59 -3.98
C TRP A 287 21.19 -0.79 -4.65
N SER A 288 22.02 -1.02 -5.68
CA SER A 288 22.10 -2.32 -6.36
C SER A 288 20.73 -2.89 -6.77
N ASP A 289 19.91 -2.05 -7.41
CA ASP A 289 18.53 -2.33 -7.84
C ASP A 289 17.49 -2.49 -6.71
N THR A 290 17.90 -2.49 -5.44
CA THR A 290 17.01 -2.35 -4.29
C THR A 290 16.55 -0.90 -4.13
N THR A 291 15.24 -0.69 -4.12
CA THR A 291 14.66 0.60 -3.73
C THR A 291 14.68 0.75 -2.22
N ILE A 292 15.19 1.85 -1.70
CA ILE A 292 15.15 2.19 -0.28
C ILE A 292 14.24 3.39 -0.11
N GLN A 293 13.16 3.22 0.65
CA GLN A 293 12.16 4.25 0.88
C GLN A 293 11.98 4.48 2.38
N HIS A 294 12.47 5.62 2.87
CA HIS A 294 12.05 6.13 4.17
C HIS A 294 10.63 6.66 4.04
N LEU A 295 9.69 6.10 4.81
CA LEU A 295 8.27 6.33 4.60
C LEU A 295 7.84 7.75 4.99
N GLY A 296 8.51 8.36 5.96
CA GLY A 296 8.01 9.56 6.61
C GLY A 296 6.89 9.25 7.59
N SER A 297 6.46 10.27 8.33
CA SER A 297 5.36 10.19 9.28
C SER A 297 4.00 10.40 8.60
N THR A 298 2.97 9.73 9.09
CA THR A 298 1.58 9.90 8.61
C THR A 298 1.00 11.27 8.97
N ALA A 299 1.60 11.96 9.95
CA ALA A 299 1.35 13.36 10.24
C ALA A 299 2.62 14.20 10.00
N ALA A 300 2.48 15.52 9.79
CA ALA A 300 3.58 16.43 9.51
C ALA A 300 4.45 16.74 10.74
N ILE A 301 4.95 15.71 11.41
CA ILE A 301 5.78 15.77 12.60
C ILE A 301 7.25 15.91 12.17
N SER A 302 7.93 16.97 12.60
CA SER A 302 9.39 17.11 12.39
C SER A 302 10.05 17.84 13.54
N ALA A 303 11.17 17.28 14.02
CA ALA A 303 12.04 17.92 14.99
C ALA A 303 12.66 19.25 14.51
N ILE A 304 12.70 19.51 13.19
CA ILE A 304 13.29 20.72 12.59
C ILE A 304 12.25 21.68 12.00
N GLY A 305 10.95 21.43 12.25
CA GLY A 305 9.86 22.32 11.82
C GLY A 305 9.61 22.37 10.30
N ASN A 306 10.19 21.43 9.54
CA ASN A 306 10.12 21.40 8.07
C ASN A 306 9.37 20.18 7.52
N ALA A 307 8.68 19.36 8.35
CA ALA A 307 7.81 18.33 7.81
C ALA A 307 6.69 19.02 7.04
N GLN A 308 6.80 18.99 5.72
CA GLN A 308 5.82 19.63 4.84
C GLN A 308 4.71 18.68 4.43
N TYR A 309 4.80 17.38 4.76
CA TYR A 309 4.00 16.41 4.04
C TYR A 309 3.74 15.15 4.88
N ASP A 310 2.47 14.95 5.25
CA ASP A 310 1.89 13.69 5.69
C ASP A 310 2.21 12.59 4.66
N SER A 311 2.51 11.37 5.11
CA SER A 311 2.99 10.30 4.22
C SER A 311 2.26 8.98 4.42
N ALA A 312 1.65 8.49 3.34
CA ALA A 312 1.45 7.06 3.14
C ALA A 312 1.86 6.68 1.73
N TRP A 313 2.13 5.41 1.54
CA TRP A 313 2.62 4.88 0.28
C TRP A 313 1.75 3.74 -0.16
N LEU A 314 1.11 3.89 -1.30
CA LEU A 314 0.55 2.76 -2.01
C LEU A 314 1.69 2.01 -2.69
N VAL A 315 1.94 0.79 -2.24
CA VAL A 315 2.97 -0.09 -2.79
C VAL A 315 2.28 -1.14 -3.64
N ARG A 316 2.43 -1.02 -4.96
CA ARG A 316 1.86 -1.95 -5.92
C ARG A 316 2.93 -2.92 -6.39
N VAL A 317 2.67 -4.19 -6.19
CA VAL A 317 3.60 -5.28 -6.42
C VAL A 317 3.03 -6.22 -7.47
N THR A 318 3.87 -6.56 -8.44
CA THR A 318 3.61 -7.58 -9.46
C THR A 318 4.80 -8.52 -9.51
N PRO A 319 4.75 -9.64 -10.25
CA PRO A 319 5.88 -10.56 -10.32
C PRO A 319 7.19 -9.94 -10.81
N ASN A 320 7.12 -8.81 -11.53
CA ASN A 320 8.28 -8.22 -12.19
C ASN A 320 8.58 -6.79 -11.72
N ASP A 321 7.80 -6.21 -10.80
CA ASP A 321 7.92 -4.79 -10.46
C ASP A 321 7.29 -4.44 -9.11
N ILE A 322 7.91 -3.48 -8.41
CA ILE A 322 7.37 -2.80 -7.23
C ILE A 322 7.29 -1.31 -7.53
N ASN A 323 6.08 -0.77 -7.55
CA ASN A 323 5.82 0.65 -7.73
C ASN A 323 5.36 1.28 -6.41
N LEU A 324 6.05 2.35 -5.99
CA LEU A 324 5.69 3.12 -4.81
C LEU A 324 5.06 4.45 -5.23
N GLN A 325 3.81 4.66 -4.85
CA GLN A 325 3.09 5.90 -5.05
C GLN A 325 2.79 6.55 -3.71
N ARG A 326 3.35 7.75 -3.49
CA ARG A 326 3.01 8.55 -2.32
C ARG A 326 1.56 9.05 -2.41
N LEU A 327 0.84 8.95 -1.30
CA LEU A 327 -0.50 9.49 -1.09
C LEU A 327 -0.41 10.72 -0.19
N GLU A 328 -1.12 11.78 -0.57
CA GLU A 328 -1.32 12.95 0.28
C GLU A 328 -2.51 12.67 1.21
N ILE A 329 -2.21 12.53 2.51
CA ILE A 329 -3.21 12.28 3.55
C ILE A 329 -3.41 13.59 4.31
N GLY A 330 -4.21 14.50 3.74
CA GLY A 330 -4.46 15.83 4.31
C GLY A 330 -5.27 16.72 3.39
#